data_AF-U2WT15-F1
#
_entry.id   AF-U2WT15-F1
#
_cell.length_a   1.000
_cell.length_b   1.000
_cell.length_c   1.000
_cell.angle_alpha   90.00
_cell.angle_beta   90.00
_cell.angle_gamma   90.00
#
_symmetry.space_group_name_H-M   'P 1'
#
loop_
_entity.id
_entity.type
_entity.pdbx_description
1 polymer ?
#
loop_
_entity_poly.entity_id
_entity_poly.type
_entity_poly.pdbx_seq_one_letter_code
_entity_poly.pdbx_strand_id
1 'polypeptide(L)' 'MGTFVLGKQTDGQFYWKLNSANGETLCVSEGYTTKQNAINGIESCRRNAPNADIDDQTTD' A
#
# COMPACT_ATOMS: atom_id res chain seq x y z
N MET A 1 0.69 -10.63 -11.71
CA MET A 1 0.69 -9.18 -11.38
C MET A 1 0.16 -9.04 -9.95
N GLY A 2 0.73 -8.12 -9.17
CA GLY A 2 0.22 -7.84 -7.83
C GLY A 2 -1.09 -7.05 -7.88
N THR A 3 -1.93 -7.21 -6.86
CA THR A 3 -3.26 -6.59 -6.78
C THR A 3 -3.37 -5.72 -5.53
N PHE A 4 -3.84 -4.49 -5.71
CA PHE A 4 -4.18 -3.61 -4.60
C PHE A 4 -5.61 -3.89 -4.12
N VAL A 5 -5.77 -4.17 -2.83
CA VAL A 5 -7.05 -4.40 -2.18
C VAL A 5 -7.32 -3.26 -1.20
N LEU A 6 -8.35 -2.45 -1.46
CA LEU A 6 -8.77 -1.36 -0.60
C LEU A 6 -9.89 -1.81 0.34
N GLY A 7 -9.76 -1.56 1.63
CA GLY A 7 -10.74 -1.89 2.65
C GLY A 7 -10.91 -0.78 3.68
N LYS A 8 -12.03 -0.81 4.40
CA LYS A 8 -12.28 0.02 5.58
C LYS A 8 -12.20 -0.86 6.82
N GLN A 9 -11.45 -0.43 7.83
CA GLN A 9 -11.29 -1.16 9.08
C GLN A 9 -12.29 -0.66 10.15
N THR A 10 -12.36 -1.36 11.27
CA THR A 10 -13.30 -1.09 12.38
C THR A 10 -13.04 0.26 13.06
N ASP A 11 -11.83 0.79 12.94
CA ASP A 11 -11.43 2.12 13.39
C ASP A 11 -11.98 3.27 12.51
N GLY A 12 -12.67 2.93 11.43
CA GLY A 12 -13.24 3.89 10.49
C GLY A 12 -12.28 4.37 9.41
N GLN A 13 -11.02 3.94 9.44
CA GLN A 13 -10.00 4.33 8.46
C GLN A 13 -9.96 3.37 7.27
N PHE A 14 -9.42 3.88 6.16
CA PHE A 14 -9.23 3.14 4.92
C PHE A 14 -7.79 2.67 4.83
N TYR A 15 -7.61 1.43 4.44
CA TYR A 15 -6.30 0.82 4.25
C TYR A 15 -6.27 0.14 2.89
N TRP A 16 -5.11 0.15 2.25
CA TRP A 16 -4.86 -0.69 1.09
C TRP A 16 -3.73 -1.67 1.39
N LYS A 17 -3.82 -2.85 0.77
CA LYS A 17 -2.75 -3.85 0.80
C LYS A 17 -2.37 -4.25 -0.61
N LEU A 18 -1.08 -4.49 -0.82
CA LEU A 18 -0.57 -5.05 -2.06
C LEU A 18 -0.40 -6.56 -1.86
N ASN A 19 -1.16 -7.33 -2.62
CA ASN A 19 -1.05 -8.78 -2.63
C ASN A 19 -0.25 -9.24 -3.84
N SER A 20 0.64 -10.19 -3.60
CA SER A 20 1.34 -10.98 -4.61
C SER A 20 0.38 -11.88 -5.39
N ALA A 21 0.81 -12.37 -6.55
CA ALA A 21 0.04 -13.31 -7.36
C ALA A 21 -0.22 -14.67 -6.65
N ASN A 22 0.62 -15.03 -5.67
CA ASN A 22 0.43 -16.21 -4.84
C ASN A 22 -0.49 -15.98 -3.64
N GLY A 23 -1.07 -14.78 -3.50
CA GLY A 23 -2.00 -14.43 -2.41
C GLY A 23 -1.35 -13.86 -1.15
N GLU A 24 -0.01 -13.84 -1.07
CA GLU A 24 0.71 -13.26 0.07
C GLU A 24 0.58 -11.75 0.08
N THR A 25 0.48 -11.16 1.29
CA THR A 25 0.48 -9.70 1.44
C THR A 25 1.92 -9.21 1.48
N LEU A 26 2.29 -8.36 0.52
CA LEU A 26 3.65 -7.80 0.41
C LEU A 26 3.79 -6.51 1.21
N CYS A 27 2.74 -5.69 1.24
CA CYS A 27 2.77 -4.39 1.89
C CYS A 27 1.35 -4.01 2.35
N VAL A 28 1.27 -3.32 3.48
CA VAL A 28 0.05 -2.73 4.02
C VAL A 28 0.29 -1.24 4.21
N SER A 29 -0.66 -0.43 3.76
CA SER A 29 -0.59 1.02 3.94
C SER A 29 -0.86 1.45 5.37
N GLU A 30 -0.57 2.70 5.65
CA GLU A 30 -1.13 3.39 6.81
C GLU A 30 -2.64 3.63 6.66
N GLY A 31 -3.27 4.07 7.76
CA GLY A 31 -4.69 4.42 7.80
C GLY A 31 -4.95 5.77 7.16
N TYR A 32 -5.90 5.80 6.22
CA TYR A 32 -6.39 7.02 5.60
C TYR A 32 -7.77 7.38 6.14
N THR A 33 -8.02 8.66 6.37
CA THR A 33 -9.33 9.15 6.84
C THR A 33 -10.43 9.08 5.76
N THR A 34 -10.05 9.08 4.48
CA THR A 34 -10.98 9.02 3.36
C THR A 34 -10.58 7.97 2.33
N LYS A 35 -11.59 7.39 1.66
CA LYS A 35 -11.38 6.44 0.56
C LYS A 35 -10.56 7.06 -0.57
N GLN A 36 -10.80 8.34 -0.87
CA GLN A 36 -10.10 9.04 -1.94
C GLN A 36 -8.61 9.18 -1.64
N ASN A 37 -8.24 9.49 -0.40
CA ASN A 37 -6.83 9.59 -0.01
C ASN A 37 -6.12 8.24 -0.12
N ALA A 38 -6.80 7.14 0.25
CA ALA A 38 -6.24 5.80 0.07
C ALA A 38 -6.04 5.44 -1.41
N ILE A 39 -6.98 5.80 -2.29
CA ILE A 39 -6.84 5.62 -3.75
C ILE A 39 -5.66 6.44 -4.29
N ASN A 40 -5.52 7.69 -3.86
CA ASN A 40 -4.39 8.53 -4.25
C ASN A 40 -3.05 7.92 -3.79
N GLY A 41 -3.02 7.29 -2.60
CA GLY A 41 -1.88 6.51 -2.11
C GLY A 41 -1.53 5.33 -3.02
N ILE A 42 -2.53 4.55 -3.45
CA ILE A 42 -2.34 3.45 -4.41
C ILE A 42 -1.73 3.96 -5.72
N GLU A 43 -2.27 5.03 -6.30
CA GLU A 43 -1.80 5.58 -7.57
C GLU A 43 -0.38 6.17 -7.46
N SER A 44 -0.06 6.79 -6.33
CA SER A 44 1.31 7.23 -6.02
C SER A 44 2.28 6.04 -5.99
N CYS A 45 1.91 4.97 -5.28
CA CYS A 45 2.72 3.75 -5.20
C CYS A 45 2.90 3.11 -6.58
N ARG A 46 1.83 2.96 -7.36
CA ARG A 46 1.89 2.41 -8.74
C ARG A 46 2.85 3.17 -9.64
N ARG A 47 2.88 4.50 -9.54
CA ARG A 47 3.73 5.34 -10.38
C ARG A 47 5.19 5.35 -9.94
N ASN A 48 5.43 5.41 -8.63
CA ASN A 48 6.75 5.69 -8.10
C ASN A 48 7.53 4.41 -7.73
N ALA A 49 6.85 3.39 -7.19
CA ALA A 49 7.50 2.19 -6.67
C ALA A 49 8.33 1.40 -7.71
N PRO A 50 7.91 1.24 -8.98
CA PRO A 50 8.71 0.48 -9.96
C PRO A 50 10.10 1.08 -10.25
N ASN A 51 10.29 2.38 -9.99
CA ASN A 51 11.52 3.11 -10.29
C ASN A 51 12.20 3.67 -9.03
N ALA A 52 11.72 3.30 -7.83
CA ALA A 52 12.29 3.80 -6.59
C ALA A 52 13.60 3.09 -6.27
N ASP A 53 14.61 3.85 -5.85
CA ASP A 53 15.84 3.28 -5.32
C ASP A 53 15.57 2.57 -3.98
N ILE A 54 16.32 1.50 -3.72
CA ILE A 54 16.27 0.77 -2.46
C ILE A 54 17.26 1.45 -1.51
N ASP A 55 16.75 2.08 -0.45
CA ASP A 55 17.54 2.65 0.64
C ASP A 55 17.29 1.85 1.92
N ASP A 56 18.30 1.11 2.37
CA ASP A 56 18.25 0.34 3.61
C ASP A 56 18.89 1.14 4.74
N GLN A 57 18.06 1.56 5.70
CA GLN A 57 18.48 2.35 6.87
C GLN A 57 18.53 1.52 8.15
N THR A 58 18.54 0.18 8.06
CA THR A 58 18.78 -0.67 9.22
C THR A 58 20.25 -0.55 9.63
N THR A 59 20.49 -0.18 10.89
CA THR A 59 21.84 -0.18 11.49
C THR A 59 21.96 -1.38 12.42
N ASP A 60 23.11 -2.05 12.39
CA ASP A 60 23.45 -3.15 13.33
C ASP A 60 23.32 -2.76 14.81
#